data_AF-A0A7Y2LZV7-F1
#
_entry.id   AF-A0A7Y2LZV7-F1
#
_cell.length_a   1.000
_cell.length_b   1.000
_cell.length_c   1.000
_cell.angle_alpha   90.00
_cell.angle_beta   90.00
_cell.angle_gamma   90.00
#
_symmetry.space_group_name_H-M   'P 1'
#
loop_
_entity.id
_entity.type
_entity.pdbx_description
1 polymer ?
#
loop_
_entity_poly.entity_id
_entity_poly.type
_entity_poly.pdbx_seq_one_letter_code
_entity_poly.pdbx_strand_id
1 'polypeptide(L)'
;MGESTSGPEWISAAEFHRAPGVSDWRVTGTGPQAVFTAASLSHAAELIAPVVAAAERFGILPDVDVRPEGVVVRIPDRSFEGIPAAAEEFAAAVSRAAAELSLAPDPSLAQSIGVYVAQHSGADVRPFFLAALGYETLGDTDAVDPLRRGPQLAFNPITGDTPARGRTHFDVFVPADQAQARVDAALAAGGRLADDAHAPAWWSLASPDNHGVDIASWTDTYD
;
A
#
# COMPACT_ATOMS: atom_id res chain seq x y z
N MET A 1 16.15 10.05 37.79
CA MET A 1 16.20 10.35 36.34
C MET A 1 15.81 9.05 35.68
N GLY A 2 14.52 8.86 35.40
CA GLY A 2 14.05 7.62 34.80
C GLY A 2 14.59 7.56 33.38
N GLU A 3 15.24 6.47 33.01
CA GLU A 3 15.47 6.13 31.61
C GLU A 3 14.10 6.03 30.95
N SER A 4 13.70 7.07 30.22
CA SER A 4 12.71 6.93 29.16
C SER A 4 13.34 5.99 28.14
N THR A 5 13.02 4.70 28.24
CA THR A 5 13.15 3.79 27.11
C THR A 5 12.13 4.26 26.07
N SER A 6 12.49 5.24 25.24
CA SER A 6 11.72 5.52 24.04
C SER A 6 11.78 4.25 23.22
N GLY A 7 10.61 3.63 23.00
CA GLY A 7 10.50 2.50 22.08
C GLY A 7 10.98 2.88 20.68
N PRO A 8 11.09 1.90 19.77
CA PRO A 8 11.43 2.19 18.39
C PRO A 8 10.42 3.19 17.81
N GLU A 9 10.91 4.16 17.02
CA GLU A 9 10.06 5.15 16.35
C GLU A 9 9.20 4.51 15.24
N TRP A 10 9.73 3.42 14.66
CA TRP A 10 9.17 2.69 13.54
C TRP A 10 9.08 1.20 13.86
N ILE A 11 8.04 0.53 13.36
CA ILE A 11 7.80 -0.90 13.49
C ILE A 11 7.59 -1.53 12.11
N SER A 12 7.82 -2.83 12.02
CA SER A 12 7.56 -3.59 10.80
C SER A 12 6.09 -3.96 10.62
N ALA A 13 5.73 -4.48 9.44
CA ALA A 13 4.38 -4.96 9.19
C ALA A 13 4.03 -6.17 10.07
N ALA A 14 4.99 -7.08 10.28
CA ALA A 14 4.84 -8.22 11.16
C ALA A 14 4.70 -7.82 12.65
N GLU A 15 5.38 -6.75 13.08
CA GLU A 15 5.14 -6.13 14.39
C GLU A 15 3.75 -5.53 14.49
N PHE A 16 3.37 -4.68 13.52
CA PHE A 16 2.06 -4.05 13.48
C PHE A 16 0.93 -5.08 13.56
N HIS A 17 0.99 -6.18 12.80
CA HIS A 17 -0.03 -7.23 12.82
C HIS A 17 -0.13 -8.02 14.14
N ARG A 18 0.90 -7.96 15.00
CA ARG A 18 0.85 -8.56 16.35
C ARG A 18 0.12 -7.66 17.35
N ALA A 19 -0.10 -6.39 17.02
CA ALA A 19 -0.80 -5.46 17.89
C ALA A 19 -2.27 -5.85 18.09
N PRO A 20 -2.83 -5.67 19.29
CA PRO A 20 -4.23 -5.96 19.54
C PRO A 20 -5.15 -4.97 18.83
N GLY A 21 -6.18 -5.48 18.16
CA GLY A 21 -7.25 -4.66 17.58
C GLY A 21 -6.98 -4.06 16.21
N VAL A 22 -5.92 -4.52 15.50
CA VAL A 22 -5.61 -4.06 14.14
C VAL A 22 -5.95 -5.09 13.05
N SER A 23 -6.72 -6.14 13.37
CA SER A 23 -7.06 -7.23 12.44
C SER A 23 -7.80 -6.80 11.17
N ASP A 24 -8.39 -5.60 11.16
CA ASP A 24 -9.09 -5.01 10.01
C ASP A 24 -8.13 -4.34 9.00
N TRP A 25 -6.86 -4.20 9.36
CA TRP A 25 -5.85 -3.50 8.60
C TRP A 25 -4.97 -4.48 7.82
N ARG A 26 -4.46 -4.04 6.67
CA ARG A 26 -3.46 -4.74 5.85
C ARG A 26 -2.39 -3.75 5.43
N VAL A 27 -1.15 -4.21 5.29
CA VAL A 27 -0.02 -3.36 4.91
C VAL A 27 0.26 -3.55 3.42
N THR A 28 0.03 -2.50 2.65
CA THR A 28 0.25 -2.46 1.21
C THR A 28 1.54 -1.70 0.88
N GLY A 29 1.90 -1.57 -0.40
CA GLY A 29 3.08 -0.78 -0.82
C GLY A 29 3.04 0.71 -0.44
N THR A 30 1.88 1.22 0.01
CA THR A 30 1.74 2.60 0.49
C THR A 30 1.57 2.71 2.01
N GLY A 31 1.77 1.61 2.75
CA GLY A 31 1.59 1.52 4.19
C GLY A 31 0.29 0.84 4.64
N PRO A 32 0.00 0.87 5.96
CA PRO A 32 -1.22 0.29 6.54
C PRO A 32 -2.49 0.92 5.96
N GLN A 33 -3.46 0.07 5.62
CA GLN A 33 -4.76 0.44 5.09
C GLN A 33 -5.86 -0.40 5.73
N ALA A 34 -6.97 0.24 6.10
CA ALA A 34 -8.23 -0.42 6.43
C ALA A 34 -9.34 0.06 5.48
N VAL A 35 -10.22 -0.86 5.11
CA VAL A 35 -11.40 -0.59 4.28
C VAL A 35 -12.64 -0.96 5.09
N PHE A 36 -13.52 0.00 5.31
CA PHE A 36 -14.79 -0.21 5.99
C PHE A 36 -15.94 0.06 5.05
N THR A 37 -16.74 -0.96 4.76
CA THR A 37 -17.89 -0.87 3.86
C THR A 37 -19.06 -0.15 4.52
N ALA A 38 -19.80 0.61 3.70
CA ALA A 38 -20.91 1.45 4.12
C ALA A 38 -22.13 1.24 3.21
N ALA A 39 -23.29 1.66 3.70
CA ALA A 39 -24.55 1.58 2.95
C ALA A 39 -24.86 2.87 2.16
N SER A 40 -24.12 3.95 2.42
CA SER A 40 -24.29 5.25 1.77
C SER A 40 -23.07 6.14 2.05
N LEU A 41 -22.97 7.23 1.29
CA LEU A 41 -21.93 8.23 1.51
C LEU A 41 -22.05 8.88 2.90
N SER A 42 -23.28 9.10 3.40
CA SER A 42 -23.49 9.68 4.73
C SER A 42 -23.01 8.72 5.82
N HIS A 43 -23.32 7.43 5.70
CA HIS A 43 -22.86 6.41 6.64
C HIS A 43 -21.33 6.28 6.62
N ALA A 44 -20.70 6.27 5.44
CA ALA A 44 -19.23 6.29 5.33
C ALA A 44 -18.60 7.53 5.98
N ALA A 45 -19.22 8.70 5.82
CA ALA A 45 -18.72 9.96 6.36
C ALA A 45 -18.78 10.04 7.89
N GLU A 46 -19.59 9.22 8.56
CA GLU A 46 -19.67 9.19 10.03
C GLU A 46 -18.32 8.81 10.68
N LEU A 47 -17.45 8.07 9.98
CA LEU A 47 -16.13 7.68 10.49
C LEU A 47 -15.07 8.79 10.43
N ILE A 48 -15.30 9.86 9.66
CA ILE A 48 -14.29 10.92 9.44
C ILE A 48 -13.92 11.60 10.77
N ALA A 49 -14.91 12.05 11.55
CA ALA A 49 -14.64 12.74 12.80
C ALA A 49 -13.92 11.85 13.85
N PRO A 50 -14.31 10.58 14.05
CA PRO A 50 -13.53 9.65 14.86
C PRO A 50 -12.08 9.45 14.39
N VAL A 51 -11.85 9.33 13.07
CA VAL A 51 -10.49 9.20 12.51
C VAL A 51 -9.66 10.45 12.80
N VAL A 52 -10.22 11.65 12.63
CA VAL A 52 -9.53 12.91 12.95
C VAL A 52 -9.19 12.99 14.44
N ALA A 53 -10.12 12.62 15.33
CA ALA A 53 -9.86 12.62 16.77
C ALA A 53 -8.76 11.61 17.16
N ALA A 54 -8.72 10.43 16.52
CA ALA A 54 -7.66 9.46 16.72
C ALA A 54 -6.32 9.98 16.18
N ALA A 55 -6.31 10.60 15.00
CA ALA A 55 -5.13 11.19 14.37
C ALA A 55 -4.47 12.24 15.29
N GLU A 56 -5.25 13.17 15.83
CA GLU A 56 -4.77 14.18 16.79
C GLU A 56 -4.24 13.54 18.08
N ARG A 57 -4.93 12.52 18.60
CA ARG A 57 -4.55 11.85 19.84
C ARG A 57 -3.22 11.11 19.74
N PHE A 58 -2.97 10.45 18.62
CA PHE A 58 -1.81 9.58 18.42
C PHE A 58 -0.70 10.21 17.56
N GLY A 59 -0.92 11.44 17.07
CA GLY A 59 0.06 12.13 16.22
C GLY A 59 0.23 11.49 14.85
N ILE A 60 -0.78 10.78 14.35
CA ILE A 60 -0.77 10.16 13.02
C ILE A 60 -1.39 11.13 12.01
N LEU A 61 -0.81 11.22 10.82
CA LEU A 61 -1.35 12.00 9.71
C LEU A 61 -1.89 11.03 8.64
N PRO A 62 -3.14 10.53 8.80
CA PRO A 62 -3.71 9.55 7.87
C PRO A 62 -4.27 10.22 6.61
N ASP A 63 -4.42 9.41 5.56
CA ASP A 63 -5.26 9.76 4.41
C ASP A 63 -6.62 9.06 4.55
N VAL A 64 -7.69 9.72 4.13
CA VAL A 64 -9.06 9.19 4.21
C VAL A 64 -9.77 9.41 2.88
N ASP A 65 -10.16 8.32 2.24
CA ASP A 65 -11.00 8.35 1.05
C ASP A 65 -12.41 7.92 1.42
N VAL A 66 -13.41 8.73 1.07
CA VAL A 66 -14.82 8.46 1.38
C VAL A 66 -15.60 8.31 0.08
N ARG A 67 -16.29 7.16 -0.05
CA ARG A 67 -17.15 6.81 -1.18
C ARG A 67 -18.49 6.28 -0.64
N PRO A 68 -19.56 6.23 -1.46
CA PRO A 68 -20.82 5.63 -1.04
C PRO A 68 -20.70 4.19 -0.53
N GLU A 69 -19.77 3.42 -1.08
CA GLU A 69 -19.53 2.02 -0.76
C GLU A 69 -18.72 1.82 0.53
N GLY A 70 -18.03 2.86 1.01
CA GLY A 70 -17.17 2.73 2.17
C GLY A 70 -16.13 3.83 2.33
N VAL A 71 -15.34 3.67 3.38
CA VAL A 71 -14.25 4.54 3.76
C VAL A 71 -12.94 3.76 3.80
N VAL A 72 -11.92 4.29 3.15
CA VAL A 72 -10.56 3.76 3.20
C VAL A 72 -9.73 4.69 4.07
N VAL A 73 -9.13 4.15 5.13
CA VAL A 73 -8.21 4.89 6.00
C VAL A 73 -6.81 4.34 5.78
N ARG A 74 -5.85 5.22 5.54
CA ARG A 74 -4.45 4.86 5.28
C ARG A 74 -3.51 5.58 6.21
N ILE A 75 -2.46 4.88 6.62
CA ILE A 75 -1.28 5.46 7.27
C ILE A 75 -0.20 5.47 6.20
N PRO A 76 -0.02 6.61 5.49
CA PRO A 76 0.88 6.62 4.33
C PRO A 76 2.32 6.46 4.77
N ASP A 77 3.04 5.55 4.10
CA ASP A 77 4.50 5.53 4.15
C ASP A 77 5.04 6.75 3.39
N ARG A 78 5.87 7.54 4.06
CA ARG A 78 6.44 8.80 3.53
C ARG A 78 7.96 8.77 3.42
N SER A 79 8.63 7.77 3.99
CA SER A 79 10.10 7.76 4.10
C SER A 79 10.74 6.38 3.88
N PHE A 80 9.94 5.31 3.77
CA PHE A 80 10.41 3.92 3.79
C PHE A 80 11.14 3.53 5.09
N GLU A 81 11.00 4.31 6.16
CA GLU A 81 11.62 4.02 7.46
C GLU A 81 10.82 3.00 8.29
N GLY A 82 9.57 2.74 7.88
CA GLY A 82 8.67 1.77 8.50
C GLY A 82 7.33 2.38 8.87
N ILE A 83 6.54 1.63 9.65
CA ILE A 83 5.24 2.09 10.15
C ILE A 83 5.49 2.85 11.44
N PRO A 84 4.96 4.07 11.65
CA PRO A 84 5.12 4.76 12.94
C PRO A 84 4.63 3.88 14.09
N ALA A 85 5.38 3.76 15.19
CA ALA A 85 4.98 2.87 16.30
C ALA A 85 3.58 3.20 16.86
N ALA A 86 3.22 4.49 16.93
CA ALA A 86 1.89 4.96 17.35
C ALA A 86 0.73 4.59 16.40
N ALA A 87 1.04 3.99 15.24
CA ALA A 87 0.04 3.50 14.30
C ALA A 87 -0.82 2.39 14.89
N GLU A 88 -0.28 1.57 15.79
CA GLU A 88 -1.01 0.46 16.42
C GLU A 88 -2.24 0.97 17.18
N GLU A 89 -2.06 1.96 18.06
CA GLU A 89 -3.16 2.50 18.85
C GLU A 89 -4.12 3.34 18.01
N PHE A 90 -3.62 4.04 17.00
CA PHE A 90 -4.45 4.74 16.01
C PHE A 90 -5.35 3.77 15.25
N ALA A 91 -4.78 2.72 14.66
CA ALA A 91 -5.49 1.71 13.88
C ALA A 91 -6.56 1.02 14.74
N ALA A 92 -6.21 0.60 15.96
CA ALA A 92 -7.16 -0.01 16.88
C ALA A 92 -8.28 0.95 17.31
N ALA A 93 -8.01 2.25 17.44
CA ALA A 93 -9.05 3.24 17.73
C ALA A 93 -10.01 3.45 16.57
N VAL A 94 -9.50 3.51 15.34
CA VAL A 94 -10.32 3.63 14.13
C VAL A 94 -11.20 2.39 13.95
N SER A 95 -10.65 1.19 14.12
CA SER A 95 -11.42 -0.07 14.05
C SER A 95 -12.56 -0.12 15.06
N ARG A 96 -12.32 0.29 16.32
CA ARG A 96 -13.40 0.40 17.33
C ARG A 96 -14.48 1.39 16.93
N ALA A 97 -14.09 2.57 16.45
CA ALA A 97 -15.05 3.58 16.01
C ALA A 97 -15.89 3.10 14.81
N ALA A 98 -15.27 2.41 13.86
CA ALA A 98 -15.98 1.83 12.72
C ALA A 98 -17.02 0.79 13.18
N ALA A 99 -16.65 -0.07 14.13
CA ALA A 99 -17.57 -1.04 14.73
C ALA A 99 -18.74 -0.38 15.48
N GLU A 100 -18.49 0.69 16.24
CA GLU A 100 -19.54 1.48 16.94
C GLU A 100 -20.53 2.11 15.96
N LEU A 101 -20.05 2.49 14.77
CA LEU A 101 -20.86 3.05 13.68
C LEU A 101 -21.51 1.97 12.80
N SER A 102 -21.30 0.68 13.06
CA SER A 102 -21.76 -0.43 12.21
C SER A 102 -21.22 -0.40 10.77
N LEU A 103 -20.01 0.13 10.57
CA LEU A 103 -19.26 -0.02 9.33
C LEU A 103 -18.51 -1.36 9.35
N ALA A 104 -18.70 -2.20 8.34
CA ALA A 104 -18.13 -3.55 8.33
C ALA A 104 -16.72 -3.53 7.70
N PRO A 105 -15.68 -4.00 8.40
CA PRO A 105 -14.33 -4.09 7.83
C PRO A 105 -14.31 -5.14 6.72
N ASP A 106 -13.63 -4.82 5.63
CA ASP A 106 -13.33 -5.75 4.55
C ASP A 106 -11.84 -5.66 4.18
N PRO A 107 -10.96 -6.35 4.92
CA PRO A 107 -9.53 -6.30 4.66
C PRO A 107 -9.14 -6.86 3.28
N SER A 108 -10.00 -7.66 2.63
CA SER A 108 -9.73 -8.21 1.30
C SER A 108 -9.73 -7.13 0.20
N LEU A 109 -10.34 -5.97 0.48
CA LEU A 109 -10.37 -4.82 -0.42
C LEU A 109 -9.16 -3.89 -0.25
N ALA A 110 -8.30 -4.13 0.74
CA ALA A 110 -7.07 -3.36 0.88
C ALA A 110 -6.16 -3.61 -0.33
N GLN A 111 -5.73 -2.55 -1.00
CA GLN A 111 -4.87 -2.65 -2.18
C GLN A 111 -4.22 -1.30 -2.46
N SER A 112 -2.97 -1.35 -2.91
CA SER A 112 -2.33 -0.23 -3.61
C SER A 112 -1.76 -0.69 -4.94
N ILE A 113 -1.64 0.24 -5.89
CA ILE A 113 -1.05 0.00 -7.20
C ILE A 113 0.17 0.90 -7.35
N GLY A 114 1.33 0.29 -7.57
CA GLY A 114 2.54 0.95 -8.02
C GLY A 114 2.69 0.83 -9.53
N VAL A 115 3.39 1.80 -10.13
CA VAL A 115 3.85 1.74 -11.51
C VAL A 115 5.36 1.65 -11.49
N TYR A 116 5.88 0.49 -11.87
CA TYR A 116 7.31 0.30 -11.95
C TYR A 116 7.82 0.72 -13.31
N VAL A 117 8.83 1.59 -13.34
CA VAL A 117 9.50 2.07 -14.55
C VAL A 117 10.90 1.48 -14.61
N ALA A 118 11.08 0.49 -15.48
CA ALA A 118 12.38 -0.06 -15.83
C ALA A 118 13.10 0.92 -16.76
N GLN A 119 14.13 1.57 -16.24
CA GLN A 119 14.94 2.53 -16.99
C GLN A 119 16.24 1.91 -17.48
N HIS A 120 16.74 2.42 -18.61
CA HIS A 120 18.04 2.02 -19.15
C HIS A 120 19.15 2.36 -18.14
N SER A 121 20.18 1.53 -18.02
CA SER A 121 21.23 1.67 -16.98
C SER A 121 21.95 3.02 -17.00
N GLY A 122 22.12 3.61 -18.20
CA GLY A 122 22.70 4.94 -18.41
C GLY A 122 21.71 6.11 -18.45
N ALA A 123 20.44 5.92 -18.09
CA ALA A 123 19.43 6.98 -18.12
C ALA A 123 18.72 7.14 -16.76
N ASP A 124 18.58 8.38 -16.32
CA ASP A 124 17.65 8.76 -15.25
C ASP A 124 16.41 9.40 -15.88
N VAL A 125 15.30 8.66 -15.90
CA VAL A 125 14.03 9.18 -16.45
C VAL A 125 13.14 9.80 -15.39
N ARG A 126 13.49 9.71 -14.09
CA ARG A 126 12.66 10.21 -12.99
C ARG A 126 12.37 11.71 -13.12
N PRO A 127 13.33 12.61 -13.46
CA PRO A 127 13.03 14.03 -13.64
C PRO A 127 11.94 14.31 -14.68
N PHE A 128 11.86 13.50 -15.74
CA PHE A 128 10.80 13.64 -16.75
C PHE A 128 9.42 13.33 -16.15
N PHE A 129 9.29 12.24 -15.40
CA PHE A 129 8.00 11.84 -14.80
C PHE A 129 7.56 12.80 -13.69
N LEU A 130 8.49 13.28 -12.86
CA LEU A 130 8.21 14.32 -11.85
C LEU A 130 7.60 15.55 -12.52
N ALA A 131 8.22 16.05 -13.60
CA ALA A 131 7.73 17.21 -14.33
C ALA A 131 6.41 16.96 -15.05
N ALA A 132 6.24 15.78 -15.67
CA ALA A 132 5.06 15.44 -16.44
C ALA A 132 3.81 15.22 -15.56
N LEU A 133 3.99 14.65 -14.37
CA LEU A 133 2.89 14.29 -13.47
C LEU A 133 2.67 15.32 -12.35
N GLY A 134 3.62 16.24 -12.13
CA GLY A 134 3.62 17.12 -10.97
C GLY A 134 3.89 16.37 -9.67
N TYR A 135 4.69 15.30 -9.75
CA TYR A 135 5.04 14.44 -8.62
C TYR A 135 6.26 14.97 -7.86
N GLU A 136 6.43 14.51 -6.63
CA GLU A 136 7.59 14.75 -5.78
C GLU A 136 8.47 13.50 -5.65
N THR A 137 9.72 13.68 -5.27
CA THR A 137 10.63 12.57 -4.98
C THR A 137 10.21 11.85 -3.70
N LEU A 138 10.21 10.53 -3.73
CA LEU A 138 10.05 9.67 -2.56
C LEU A 138 11.30 8.81 -2.44
N GLY A 139 12.09 9.01 -1.38
CA GLY A 139 13.41 8.40 -1.26
C GLY A 139 14.32 8.65 -2.48
N ASP A 140 15.28 7.75 -2.68
CA ASP A 140 16.31 7.93 -3.70
C ASP A 140 15.86 7.51 -5.11
N THR A 141 14.87 6.62 -5.20
CA THR A 141 14.50 5.95 -6.45
C THR A 141 13.07 6.22 -6.89
N ASP A 142 12.19 6.75 -6.05
CA ASP A 142 10.75 6.74 -6.31
C ASP A 142 10.19 8.15 -6.49
N ALA A 143 8.94 8.21 -6.96
CA ALA A 143 8.14 9.42 -7.09
C ALA A 143 6.70 9.19 -6.62
N VAL A 144 6.12 10.21 -6.01
CA VAL A 144 4.79 10.15 -5.40
C VAL A 144 3.94 11.37 -5.77
N ASP A 145 2.64 11.17 -5.97
CA ASP A 145 1.67 12.27 -6.02
C ASP A 145 1.71 13.02 -4.68
N PRO A 146 1.90 14.35 -4.64
CA PRO A 146 1.91 15.11 -3.39
C PRO A 146 0.64 14.89 -2.54
N LEU A 147 -0.49 14.58 -3.21
CA LEU A 147 -1.78 14.25 -2.57
C LEU A 147 -2.04 12.75 -2.43
N ARG A 148 -1.11 11.88 -2.87
CA ARG A 148 -1.20 10.41 -2.80
C ARG A 148 -2.47 9.82 -3.40
N ARG A 149 -3.03 10.46 -4.43
CA ARG A 149 -4.24 9.99 -5.13
C ARG A 149 -3.87 9.10 -6.31
N GLY A 150 -2.81 9.46 -7.02
CA GLY A 150 -2.24 8.67 -8.11
C GLY A 150 -1.34 7.55 -7.60
N PRO A 151 -1.02 6.55 -8.46
CA PRO A 151 -0.09 5.49 -8.11
C PRO A 151 1.32 6.05 -7.88
N GLN A 152 2.06 5.45 -6.96
CA GLN A 152 3.50 5.68 -6.77
C GLN A 152 4.26 5.13 -7.98
N LEU A 153 5.36 5.81 -8.36
CA LEU A 153 6.26 5.34 -9.39
C LEU A 153 7.60 4.92 -8.77
N ALA A 154 8.04 3.71 -9.08
CA ALA A 154 9.37 3.20 -8.70
C ALA A 154 10.28 3.14 -9.93
N PHE A 155 11.50 3.65 -9.84
CA PHE A 155 12.44 3.72 -10.96
C PHE A 155 13.67 2.86 -10.70
N ASN A 156 13.89 1.86 -11.56
CA ASN A 156 14.98 0.92 -11.36
C ASN A 156 15.71 0.60 -12.67
N PRO A 157 17.05 0.46 -12.64
CA PRO A 157 17.82 0.07 -13.81
C PRO A 157 17.43 -1.33 -14.31
N ILE A 158 17.35 -1.48 -15.63
CA ILE A 158 17.20 -2.79 -16.27
C ILE A 158 18.57 -3.47 -16.46
N THR A 159 18.65 -4.76 -16.13
CA THR A 159 19.85 -5.56 -16.42
C THR A 159 19.96 -5.84 -17.92
N GLY A 160 21.10 -5.50 -18.51
CA GLY A 160 21.45 -5.85 -19.88
C GLY A 160 20.88 -4.96 -20.99
N ASP A 161 20.14 -3.89 -20.65
CA ASP A 161 19.68 -2.83 -21.56
C ASP A 161 19.02 -3.29 -22.88
N THR A 162 18.33 -4.44 -22.85
CA THR A 162 17.70 -5.02 -24.05
C THR A 162 16.59 -4.09 -24.59
N PRO A 163 16.64 -3.63 -25.86
CA PRO A 163 15.73 -2.62 -26.39
C PRO A 163 14.23 -2.99 -26.43
N ALA A 164 13.90 -4.29 -26.40
CA ALA A 164 12.54 -4.80 -26.65
C ALA A 164 11.76 -5.23 -25.40
N ARG A 165 12.29 -5.06 -24.18
CA ARG A 165 11.54 -5.37 -22.95
C ARG A 165 10.55 -4.24 -22.67
N GLY A 166 9.31 -4.59 -22.30
CA GLY A 166 8.36 -3.64 -21.74
C GLY A 166 9.02 -2.86 -20.60
N ARG A 167 8.96 -1.52 -20.68
CA ARG A 167 9.67 -0.62 -19.76
C ARG A 167 8.84 -0.22 -18.55
N THR A 168 7.60 -0.68 -18.49
CA THR A 168 6.68 -0.37 -17.40
C THR A 168 5.83 -1.58 -17.08
N HIS A 169 5.62 -1.85 -15.79
CA HIS A 169 4.66 -2.84 -15.30
C HIS A 169 3.93 -2.28 -14.07
N PHE A 170 2.86 -2.98 -13.68
CA PHE A 170 2.12 -2.66 -12.46
C PHE A 170 2.55 -3.57 -11.33
N ASP A 171 2.72 -2.99 -10.15
CA ASP A 171 2.86 -3.74 -8.91
C ASP A 171 1.54 -3.62 -8.16
N VAL A 172 0.88 -4.74 -7.93
CA VAL A 172 -0.42 -4.81 -7.25
C VAL A 172 -0.19 -5.40 -5.87
N PHE A 173 -0.13 -4.52 -4.87
CA PHE A 173 0.08 -4.89 -3.48
C PHE A 173 -1.26 -5.27 -2.86
N VAL A 174 -1.38 -6.54 -2.44
CA VAL A 174 -2.60 -7.12 -1.88
C VAL A 174 -2.30 -7.78 -0.53
N PRO A 175 -3.32 -8.03 0.30
CA PRO A 175 -3.15 -8.77 1.53
C PRO A 175 -2.55 -10.16 1.26
N ALA A 176 -1.71 -10.64 2.17
CA ALA A 176 -1.00 -11.90 1.96
C ALA A 176 -1.94 -13.10 1.78
N ASP A 177 -3.11 -13.08 2.45
CA ASP A 177 -4.15 -14.11 2.31
C ASP A 177 -4.95 -14.02 0.99
N GLN A 178 -4.85 -12.92 0.23
CA GLN A 178 -5.51 -12.73 -1.06
C GLN A 178 -4.59 -12.96 -2.27
N ALA A 179 -3.28 -12.94 -2.08
CA ALA A 179 -2.31 -12.91 -3.18
C ALA A 179 -2.41 -14.12 -4.12
N GLN A 180 -2.45 -15.34 -3.57
CA GLN A 180 -2.56 -16.55 -4.38
C GLN A 180 -3.86 -16.57 -5.19
N ALA A 181 -4.99 -16.19 -4.58
CA ALA A 181 -6.27 -16.13 -5.29
C ALA A 181 -6.24 -15.12 -6.44
N ARG A 182 -5.52 -14.00 -6.28
CA ARG A 182 -5.33 -13.02 -7.35
C ARG A 182 -4.49 -13.56 -8.50
N VAL A 183 -3.41 -14.29 -8.19
CA VAL A 183 -2.56 -14.97 -9.18
C VAL A 183 -3.40 -15.98 -9.97
N ASP A 184 -4.11 -16.86 -9.28
CA ASP A 184 -4.93 -17.91 -9.90
C ASP A 184 -6.00 -17.31 -10.83
N ALA A 185 -6.65 -16.22 -10.40
CA ALA A 185 -7.65 -15.51 -11.21
C ALA A 185 -7.04 -14.90 -12.48
N ALA A 186 -5.85 -14.30 -12.38
CA ALA A 186 -5.16 -13.73 -13.54
C ALA A 186 -4.71 -14.81 -14.55
N LEU A 187 -4.25 -15.97 -14.05
CA LEU A 187 -3.91 -17.12 -14.90
C LEU A 187 -5.17 -17.70 -15.58
N ALA A 188 -6.26 -17.86 -14.84
CA ALA A 188 -7.54 -18.32 -15.38
C ALA A 188 -8.10 -17.36 -16.46
N ALA A 189 -7.79 -16.06 -16.38
CA ALA A 189 -8.13 -15.06 -17.39
C ALA A 189 -7.20 -15.08 -18.64
N GLY A 190 -6.28 -16.04 -18.75
CA GLY A 190 -5.36 -16.20 -19.88
C GLY A 190 -3.99 -15.57 -19.66
N GLY A 191 -3.70 -15.10 -18.45
CA GLY A 191 -2.35 -14.69 -18.06
C GLY A 191 -1.37 -15.88 -18.03
N ARG A 192 -0.08 -15.56 -18.00
CA ARG A 192 1.00 -16.54 -17.87
C ARG A 192 1.87 -16.17 -16.68
N LEU A 193 2.33 -17.18 -15.95
CA LEU A 193 3.35 -17.00 -14.92
C LEU A 193 4.70 -16.76 -15.61
N ALA A 194 5.29 -15.59 -15.39
CA ALA A 194 6.58 -15.22 -15.96
C ALA A 194 7.74 -15.55 -15.00
N ASP A 195 7.55 -15.30 -13.70
CA ASP A 195 8.49 -15.64 -12.63
C ASP A 195 7.75 -15.83 -11.31
N ASP A 196 8.12 -16.86 -10.55
CA ASP A 196 7.63 -17.17 -9.21
C ASP A 196 8.76 -17.49 -8.22
N ALA A 197 10.02 -17.18 -8.57
CA ALA A 197 11.19 -17.48 -7.73
C ALA A 197 11.15 -16.81 -6.35
N HIS A 198 10.30 -15.79 -6.19
CA HIS A 198 10.13 -15.03 -4.96
C HIS A 198 8.81 -15.31 -4.25
N ALA A 199 8.00 -16.26 -4.72
CA ALA A 199 6.77 -16.65 -4.04
C ALA A 199 7.06 -17.15 -2.60
N PRO A 200 6.24 -16.79 -1.59
CA PRO A 200 4.98 -16.04 -1.67
C PRO A 200 5.13 -14.51 -1.50
N ALA A 201 6.33 -13.97 -1.60
CA ALA A 201 6.56 -12.53 -1.45
C ALA A 201 5.96 -11.76 -2.63
N TRP A 202 6.17 -12.24 -3.87
CA TRP A 202 5.47 -11.78 -5.07
C TRP A 202 5.57 -12.80 -6.22
N TRP A 203 4.75 -12.59 -7.25
CA TRP A 203 4.75 -13.31 -8.53
C TRP A 203 4.74 -12.32 -9.68
N SER A 204 5.54 -12.55 -10.71
CA SER A 204 5.48 -11.78 -11.95
C SER A 204 4.64 -12.50 -12.99
N LEU A 205 3.59 -11.83 -13.45
CA LEU A 205 2.66 -12.33 -14.45
C LEU A 205 2.81 -11.53 -15.74
N ALA A 206 2.51 -12.19 -16.86
CA ALA A 206 2.33 -11.56 -18.15
C ALA A 206 0.87 -11.68 -18.58
N SER A 207 0.26 -10.58 -18.99
CA SER A 207 -1.06 -10.59 -19.63
C SER A 207 -1.01 -11.35 -20.97
N PRO A 208 -2.17 -11.66 -21.59
CA PRO A 208 -2.20 -12.30 -22.91
C PRO A 208 -1.35 -11.55 -23.97
N ASP A 209 -1.30 -10.23 -23.91
CA ASP A 209 -0.53 -9.34 -24.81
C ASP A 209 0.83 -8.91 -24.22
N ASN A 210 1.34 -9.66 -23.22
CA ASN A 210 2.68 -9.52 -22.67
C ASN A 210 2.94 -8.23 -21.86
N HIS A 211 1.90 -7.63 -21.28
CA HIS A 211 2.05 -6.60 -20.25
C HIS A 211 2.37 -7.23 -18.89
N GLY A 212 3.42 -6.75 -18.22
CA GLY A 212 3.82 -7.23 -16.91
C GLY A 212 2.89 -6.75 -15.80
N VAL A 213 2.57 -7.62 -14.87
CA VAL A 213 1.89 -7.31 -13.61
C VAL A 213 2.49 -8.18 -12.52
N ASP A 214 3.02 -7.55 -11.47
CA ASP A 214 3.47 -8.24 -10.28
C ASP A 214 2.34 -8.24 -9.24
N ILE A 215 2.03 -9.42 -8.69
CA ILE A 215 1.15 -9.55 -7.53
C ILE A 215 2.05 -9.67 -6.31
N ALA A 216 2.04 -8.67 -5.44
CA ALA A 216 2.94 -8.57 -4.30
C ALA A 216 2.16 -8.63 -2.98
N SER A 217 2.68 -9.41 -2.03
CA SER A 217 2.12 -9.56 -0.68
C SER A 217 3.14 -9.37 0.43
N TRP A 218 4.43 -9.29 0.09
CA TRP A 218 5.52 -9.20 1.07
C TRP A 218 5.35 -8.03 2.04
N THR A 219 4.81 -6.90 1.60
CA THR A 219 4.58 -5.71 2.43
C THR A 219 3.65 -5.99 3.60
N ASP A 220 2.75 -6.97 3.46
CA ASP A 220 1.76 -7.31 4.49
C ASP A 220 2.37 -8.18 5.61
N THR A 221 3.55 -8.76 5.41
CA THR A 221 4.17 -9.70 6.37
C THR A 221 5.65 -9.43 6.60
N TYR A 222 6.20 -8.32 6.10
CA TYR A 222 7.62 -8.00 6.19
C TYR A 222 8.03 -7.71 7.65
N ASP A 223 9.19 -8.25 8.04
CA ASP A 223 9.82 -8.10 9.37
C ASP A 223 10.77 -6.92 9.45
#